data_AF-A0AAV4AWL5-F1
#
_entry.id   AF-A0AAV4AWL5-F1
#
_cell.length_a   1.000
_cell.length_b   1.000
_cell.length_c   1.000
_cell.angle_alpha   90.00
_cell.angle_beta   90.00
_cell.angle_gamma   90.00
#
_symmetry.space_group_name_H-M   'P 1'
#
loop_
_entity.id
_entity.type
_entity.pdbx_description
1 polymer ?
#
loop_
_entity_poly.entity_id
_entity_poly.type
_entity_poly.pdbx_seq_one_letter_code
_entity_poly.pdbx_strand_id
1 'polypeptide(L)'
;MGSAKQQASISRVMNILQEWDKGAKSVRRKILVDFIEQNQNKTGPELEQEFAQAASLFLTRLTAWLRLSYMTGNCLSELLQSITIFLSASSGHKFMTEFMEVGGTLTLLEIIDPDSGQVNTPLPVFVQQAAAAKTIGILVRESNKVAEKLVQLRVTHHLMYAMGNTDYADSQRQASITLEHFCRTFPIVDDHVRDAVGETLYDLFMSNPETLYLNMTHVQADVLVSNKVNIPKLVQRVD
;
A
#
# COMPACT_ATOMS: atom_id res chain seq x y z
N MET A 1 36.33 -12.28 -17.58
CA MET A 1 35.18 -13.06 -17.07
C MET A 1 34.01 -12.20 -16.56
N GLY A 2 34.24 -11.03 -15.93
CA GLY A 2 33.14 -10.15 -15.44
C GLY A 2 32.19 -9.60 -16.52
N SER A 3 32.71 -9.21 -17.68
CA SER A 3 31.93 -8.60 -18.78
C SER A 3 30.85 -9.54 -19.37
N ALA A 4 31.14 -10.84 -19.56
CA ALA A 4 30.17 -11.78 -20.14
C ALA A 4 28.99 -12.09 -19.21
N LYS A 5 29.24 -12.23 -17.90
CA LYS A 5 28.18 -12.47 -16.89
C LYS A 5 27.27 -11.24 -16.74
N GLN A 6 27.86 -10.04 -16.78
CA GLN A 6 27.12 -8.78 -16.75
C GLN A 6 26.25 -8.63 -18.00
N GLN A 7 26.79 -8.91 -19.19
CA GLN A 7 26.03 -8.87 -20.44
C GLN A 7 24.84 -9.84 -20.43
N ALA A 8 25.03 -11.07 -19.93
CA ALA A 8 23.96 -12.05 -19.81
C ALA A 8 22.84 -11.58 -18.86
N SER A 9 23.21 -10.92 -17.76
CA SER A 9 22.25 -10.38 -16.78
C SER A 9 21.45 -9.22 -17.39
N ILE A 10 22.09 -8.31 -18.12
CA ILE A 10 21.44 -7.23 -18.86
C ILE A 10 20.45 -7.79 -19.90
N SER A 11 20.87 -8.79 -20.68
CA SER A 11 19.99 -9.43 -21.66
C SER A 11 18.77 -10.08 -21.03
N ARG A 12 18.93 -10.73 -19.86
CA ARG A 12 17.80 -11.30 -19.08
C ARG A 12 16.81 -10.22 -18.68
N VAL A 13 17.30 -9.12 -18.10
CA VAL A 13 16.46 -7.99 -17.67
C VAL A 13 15.73 -7.37 -18.84
N MET A 14 16.41 -7.11 -19.95
CA MET A 14 15.79 -6.56 -21.16
C MET A 14 14.69 -7.47 -21.71
N ASN A 15 14.86 -8.79 -21.64
CA ASN A 15 13.82 -9.73 -22.04
C ASN A 15 12.59 -9.65 -21.13
N ILE A 16 12.78 -9.64 -19.80
CA ILE A 16 11.67 -9.46 -18.84
C ILE A 16 10.91 -8.15 -19.11
N LEU A 17 11.62 -7.05 -19.36
CA LEU A 17 10.98 -5.76 -19.67
C LEU A 17 10.19 -5.80 -20.98
N GLN A 18 10.73 -6.45 -22.03
CA GLN A 18 10.03 -6.60 -23.30
C GLN A 18 8.78 -7.51 -23.17
N GLU A 19 8.89 -8.60 -22.42
CA GLU A 19 7.77 -9.50 -22.13
C GLU A 19 6.70 -8.80 -21.28
N TRP A 20 7.10 -7.95 -20.34
CA TRP A 20 6.16 -7.11 -19.59
C TRP A 20 5.40 -6.15 -20.51
N ASP A 21 6.12 -5.45 -21.39
CA ASP A 21 5.54 -4.41 -22.24
C ASP A 21 4.59 -5.03 -23.30
N LYS A 22 4.95 -6.17 -23.91
CA LYS A 22 4.18 -6.84 -24.98
C LYS A 22 3.24 -7.95 -24.50
N GLY A 23 3.42 -8.43 -23.27
CA GLY A 23 2.75 -9.63 -22.78
C GLY A 23 1.24 -9.49 -22.59
N ALA A 24 0.53 -10.61 -22.67
CA ALA A 24 -0.85 -10.69 -22.23
C ALA A 24 -0.94 -10.65 -20.69
N LYS A 25 -2.16 -10.55 -20.14
CA LYS A 25 -2.40 -10.52 -18.68
C LYS A 25 -1.77 -11.71 -17.95
N SER A 26 -1.81 -12.91 -18.53
CA SER A 26 -1.22 -14.13 -17.97
C SER A 26 0.31 -14.06 -17.89
N VAL A 27 0.96 -13.47 -18.91
CA VAL A 27 2.42 -13.27 -18.94
C VAL A 27 2.85 -12.31 -17.84
N ARG A 28 2.18 -11.15 -17.73
CA ARG A 28 2.46 -10.19 -16.66
C ARG A 28 2.25 -10.80 -15.27
N ARG A 29 1.17 -11.58 -15.07
CA ARG A 29 0.93 -12.31 -13.81
C ARG A 29 2.10 -13.23 -13.48
N LYS A 30 2.57 -14.03 -14.44
CA LYS A 30 3.69 -14.94 -14.23
C LYS A 30 4.96 -14.18 -13.84
N ILE A 31 5.28 -13.08 -14.54
CA ILE A 31 6.43 -12.23 -14.20
C ILE A 31 6.32 -11.72 -12.75
N LEU A 32 5.13 -11.27 -12.31
CA LEU A 32 4.93 -10.81 -10.93
C LEU A 32 5.14 -11.93 -9.92
N VAL A 33 4.55 -13.10 -10.15
CA VAL A 33 4.68 -14.25 -9.24
C VAL A 33 6.14 -14.69 -9.13
N ASP A 34 6.81 -14.87 -10.28
CA ASP A 34 8.22 -15.25 -10.32
C ASP A 34 9.11 -14.20 -9.62
N PHE A 35 8.80 -12.91 -9.79
CA PHE A 35 9.49 -11.82 -9.10
C PHE A 35 9.30 -11.89 -7.59
N ILE A 36 8.06 -12.07 -7.13
CA ILE A 36 7.72 -12.16 -5.70
C ILE A 36 8.51 -13.30 -5.07
N GLU A 37 8.47 -14.50 -5.64
CA GLU A 37 9.15 -15.68 -5.10
C GLU A 37 10.68 -15.49 -4.99
N GLN A 38 11.28 -14.79 -5.95
CA GLN A 38 12.74 -14.65 -6.04
C GLN A 38 13.32 -13.47 -5.24
N ASN A 39 12.49 -12.51 -4.83
CA ASN A 39 12.99 -11.21 -4.33
C ASN A 39 12.46 -10.80 -2.95
N GLN A 40 11.74 -11.68 -2.24
CA GLN A 40 11.38 -11.41 -0.85
C GLN A 40 12.61 -11.11 0.02
N ASN A 41 12.49 -10.12 0.90
CA ASN A 41 13.49 -9.73 1.90
C ASN A 41 14.85 -9.26 1.34
N LYS A 42 14.96 -8.99 0.03
CA LYS A 42 16.17 -8.40 -0.55
C LYS A 42 16.31 -6.92 -0.17
N THR A 43 17.55 -6.50 -0.01
CA THR A 43 17.94 -5.08 0.14
C THR A 43 17.91 -4.35 -1.20
N GLY A 44 17.89 -3.02 -1.18
CA GLY A 44 17.92 -2.19 -2.38
C GLY A 44 19.11 -2.51 -3.31
N PRO A 45 20.35 -2.60 -2.80
CA PRO A 45 21.50 -3.02 -3.61
C PRO A 45 21.37 -4.42 -4.23
N GLU A 46 20.77 -5.39 -3.53
CA GLU A 46 20.55 -6.74 -4.06
C GLU A 46 19.49 -6.75 -5.17
N LEU A 47 18.42 -5.96 -5.04
CA LEU A 47 17.45 -5.76 -6.11
C LEU A 47 18.10 -5.13 -7.35
N GLU A 48 18.96 -4.13 -7.16
CA GLU A 48 19.71 -3.55 -8.27
C GLU A 48 20.68 -4.53 -8.91
N GLN A 49 21.31 -5.38 -8.12
CA GLN A 49 22.19 -6.42 -8.66
C GLN A 49 21.41 -7.45 -9.48
N GLU A 50 20.23 -7.89 -9.01
CA GLU A 50 19.35 -8.80 -9.74
C GLU A 50 18.90 -8.21 -11.07
N PHE A 51 18.58 -6.91 -11.07
CA PHE A 51 18.09 -6.19 -12.25
C PHE A 51 19.19 -5.50 -13.06
N ALA A 52 20.46 -5.90 -12.90
CA ALA A 52 21.59 -5.33 -13.63
C ALA A 52 21.60 -3.77 -13.65
N GLN A 53 21.30 -3.18 -12.48
CA GLN A 53 21.18 -1.73 -12.24
C GLN A 53 19.96 -1.05 -12.90
N ALA A 54 18.94 -1.84 -13.25
CA ALA A 54 17.71 -1.39 -13.90
C ALA A 54 16.45 -1.62 -13.05
N ALA A 55 16.57 -1.76 -11.73
CA ALA A 55 15.44 -2.11 -10.88
C ALA A 55 14.36 -0.99 -10.87
N SER A 56 14.79 0.28 -10.84
CA SER A 56 13.91 1.45 -11.00
C SER A 56 13.10 1.45 -12.31
N LEU A 57 13.65 0.92 -13.41
CA LEU A 57 12.92 0.80 -14.68
C LEU A 57 11.79 -0.22 -14.61
N PHE A 58 11.97 -1.28 -13.82
CA PHE A 58 10.92 -2.25 -13.58
C PHE A 58 9.86 -1.66 -12.63
N LEU A 59 10.27 -1.03 -11.52
CA LEU A 59 9.35 -0.35 -10.61
C LEU A 59 8.49 0.71 -11.32
N THR A 60 9.07 1.49 -12.22
CA THR A 60 8.33 2.48 -13.03
C THR A 60 7.22 1.82 -13.83
N ARG A 61 7.49 0.66 -14.46
CA ARG A 61 6.49 -0.11 -15.20
C ARG A 61 5.40 -0.69 -14.30
N LEU A 62 5.78 -1.21 -13.12
CA LEU A 62 4.82 -1.70 -12.14
C LEU A 62 3.88 -0.57 -11.70
N THR A 63 4.44 0.60 -11.40
CA THR A 63 3.66 1.76 -10.92
C THR A 63 2.79 2.39 -12.00
N ALA A 64 3.26 2.42 -13.25
CA ALA A 64 2.45 2.83 -14.39
C ALA A 64 1.30 1.84 -14.62
N TRP A 65 1.58 0.54 -14.55
CA TRP A 65 0.56 -0.49 -14.72
C TRP A 65 -0.46 -0.48 -13.59
N LEU A 66 -0.06 -0.17 -12.36
CA LEU A 66 -0.95 -0.02 -11.20
C LEU A 66 -2.08 0.97 -11.52
N ARG A 67 -1.74 2.15 -12.05
CA ARG A 67 -2.72 3.18 -12.43
C ARG A 67 -3.60 2.80 -13.60
N LEU A 68 -3.05 2.08 -14.57
CA LEU A 68 -3.82 1.68 -15.74
C LEU A 68 -4.80 0.54 -15.41
N SER A 69 -4.52 -0.23 -14.36
CA SER A 69 -5.20 -1.51 -14.13
C SER A 69 -5.99 -1.59 -12.83
N TYR A 70 -5.77 -0.72 -11.84
CA TYR A 70 -6.41 -0.82 -10.52
C TYR A 70 -7.94 -0.89 -10.59
N MET A 71 -8.56 -0.09 -11.46
CA MET A 71 -10.02 -0.12 -11.69
C MET A 71 -10.53 -1.41 -12.35
N THR A 72 -9.66 -2.16 -13.02
CA THR A 72 -10.02 -3.42 -13.70
C THR A 72 -9.62 -4.67 -12.89
N GLY A 73 -8.91 -4.50 -11.78
CA GLY A 73 -8.53 -5.54 -10.81
C GLY A 73 -7.61 -6.66 -11.30
N ASN A 74 -6.98 -6.53 -12.47
CA ASN A 74 -6.19 -7.62 -13.06
C ASN A 74 -4.82 -7.78 -12.39
N CYS A 75 -4.64 -8.85 -11.62
CA CYS A 75 -3.37 -9.21 -10.95
C CYS A 75 -2.88 -8.14 -9.97
N LEU A 76 -3.80 -7.35 -9.42
CA LEU A 76 -3.45 -6.18 -8.63
C LEU A 76 -2.80 -6.57 -7.29
N SER A 77 -3.19 -7.71 -6.71
CA SER A 77 -2.56 -8.22 -5.49
C SER A 77 -1.08 -8.54 -5.71
N GLU A 78 -0.75 -9.29 -6.78
CA GLU A 78 0.63 -9.61 -7.13
C GLU A 78 1.42 -8.34 -7.50
N LEU A 79 0.76 -7.36 -8.13
CA LEU A 79 1.37 -6.08 -8.46
C LEU A 79 1.72 -5.26 -7.21
N LEU A 80 0.79 -5.13 -6.27
CA LEU A 80 1.00 -4.42 -5.01
C LEU A 80 2.04 -5.12 -4.13
N GLN A 81 2.05 -6.46 -4.11
CA GLN A 81 3.10 -7.23 -3.43
C GLN A 81 4.48 -6.99 -4.05
N SER A 82 4.57 -6.97 -5.39
CA SER A 82 5.82 -6.68 -6.08
C SER A 82 6.33 -5.26 -5.79
N ILE A 83 5.44 -4.27 -5.82
CA ILE A 83 5.77 -2.88 -5.45
C ILE A 83 6.21 -2.83 -3.97
N THR A 84 5.54 -3.56 -3.10
CA THR A 84 5.87 -3.61 -1.67
C THR A 84 7.29 -4.09 -1.42
N ILE A 85 7.78 -5.10 -2.16
CA ILE A 85 9.17 -5.57 -2.06
C ILE A 85 10.16 -4.42 -2.32
N PHE A 86 9.91 -3.58 -3.33
CA PHE A 86 10.75 -2.42 -3.60
C PHE A 86 10.70 -1.38 -2.47
N LEU A 87 9.51 -1.11 -1.93
CA LEU A 87 9.29 -0.08 -0.92
C LEU A 87 9.81 -0.48 0.47
N SER A 88 9.82 -1.77 0.80
CA SER A 88 10.35 -2.29 2.06
C SER A 88 11.83 -2.69 2.00
N ALA A 89 12.48 -2.53 0.84
CA ALA A 89 13.88 -2.93 0.68
C ALA A 89 14.79 -2.01 1.50
N SER A 90 15.54 -2.58 2.45
CA SER A 90 16.50 -1.81 3.25
C SER A 90 17.57 -1.19 2.35
N SER A 91 18.00 0.04 2.65
CA SER A 91 18.85 0.85 1.76
C SER A 91 18.24 1.12 0.36
N GLY A 92 16.92 1.00 0.20
CA GLY A 92 16.18 1.18 -1.05
C GLY A 92 15.42 2.50 -1.18
N HIS A 93 15.73 3.54 -0.38
CA HIS A 93 14.94 4.77 -0.27
C HIS A 93 14.62 5.48 -1.61
N LYS A 94 15.46 5.29 -2.64
CA LYS A 94 15.19 5.81 -3.99
C LYS A 94 13.90 5.26 -4.59
N PHE A 95 13.57 3.98 -4.36
CA PHE A 95 12.36 3.35 -4.88
C PHE A 95 11.10 3.97 -4.29
N MET A 96 11.14 4.29 -3.00
CA MET A 96 10.06 5.02 -2.34
C MET A 96 9.90 6.43 -2.91
N THR A 97 11.01 7.13 -3.15
CA THR A 97 11.00 8.47 -3.75
C THR A 97 10.38 8.42 -5.14
N GLU A 98 10.85 7.54 -6.02
CA GLU A 98 10.32 7.34 -7.38
C GLU A 98 8.83 7.01 -7.37
N PHE A 99 8.40 6.09 -6.49
CA PHE A 99 6.99 5.70 -6.35
C PHE A 99 6.11 6.88 -5.95
N MET A 100 6.58 7.74 -5.04
CA MET A 100 5.86 8.93 -4.61
C MET A 100 5.82 10.00 -5.69
N GLU A 101 6.93 10.26 -6.37
CA GLU A 101 7.06 11.30 -7.41
C GLU A 101 6.09 11.06 -8.57
N VAL A 102 5.91 9.81 -8.97
CA VAL A 102 4.91 9.52 -9.99
C VAL A 102 3.52 9.73 -9.43
N GLY A 103 3.28 9.59 -8.11
CA GLY A 103 1.97 9.71 -7.44
C GLY A 103 1.38 8.38 -6.96
N GLY A 104 2.20 7.35 -6.73
CA GLY A 104 1.75 6.00 -6.37
C GLY A 104 0.97 5.96 -5.05
N THR A 105 1.28 6.85 -4.12
CA THR A 105 0.55 7.00 -2.85
C THR A 105 -0.91 7.40 -3.05
N LEU A 106 -1.21 8.29 -4.01
CA LEU A 106 -2.58 8.67 -4.35
C LEU A 106 -3.36 7.46 -4.89
N THR A 107 -2.74 6.67 -5.77
CA THR A 107 -3.36 5.45 -6.28
C THR A 107 -3.62 4.42 -5.18
N LEU A 108 -2.74 4.30 -4.18
CA LEU A 108 -3.00 3.43 -3.02
C LEU A 108 -4.20 3.92 -2.21
N LEU A 109 -4.33 5.23 -1.99
CA LEU A 109 -5.48 5.81 -1.28
C LEU A 109 -6.78 5.53 -2.03
N GLU A 110 -6.81 5.74 -3.35
CA GLU A 110 -7.98 5.43 -4.19
C GLU A 110 -8.34 3.93 -4.21
N ILE A 111 -7.37 3.03 -4.02
CA ILE A 111 -7.64 1.59 -3.87
C ILE A 111 -8.26 1.29 -2.50
N ILE A 112 -7.86 2.04 -1.45
CA ILE A 112 -8.36 1.84 -0.09
C ILE A 112 -9.81 2.34 0.02
N ASP A 113 -10.09 3.52 -0.51
CA ASP A 113 -11.41 4.12 -0.53
C ASP A 113 -11.71 4.58 -1.97
N PRO A 114 -12.27 3.69 -2.81
CA PRO A 114 -12.63 4.04 -4.17
C PRO A 114 -13.85 4.98 -4.12
N ASP A 115 -13.61 6.29 -4.31
CA ASP A 115 -14.62 7.35 -4.38
C ASP A 115 -15.71 7.01 -5.43
N SER A 116 -16.70 6.20 -5.05
CA SER A 116 -17.93 5.96 -5.80
C SER A 116 -18.90 5.17 -4.94
N GLY A 117 -20.11 5.70 -4.74
CA GLY A 117 -21.24 5.02 -4.11
C GLY A 117 -21.77 3.85 -4.94
N GLN A 118 -20.91 2.92 -5.35
CA GLN A 118 -21.28 1.67 -5.98
C GLN A 118 -21.42 0.59 -4.92
N VAL A 119 -22.64 0.49 -4.41
CA VAL A 119 -23.16 -0.71 -3.76
C VAL A 119 -22.93 -1.86 -4.75
N ASN A 120 -22.10 -2.85 -4.39
CA ASN A 120 -21.65 -4.02 -5.18
C ASN A 120 -20.25 -3.91 -5.85
N THR A 121 -19.21 -3.55 -5.09
CA THR A 121 -17.82 -3.79 -5.54
C THR A 121 -17.46 -5.28 -5.48
N PRO A 122 -16.89 -5.88 -6.55
CA PRO A 122 -16.51 -7.30 -6.57
C PRO A 122 -15.49 -7.66 -5.48
N LEU A 123 -15.54 -8.90 -4.94
CA LEU A 123 -14.57 -9.44 -3.95
C LEU A 123 -13.07 -9.17 -4.28
N PRO A 124 -12.61 -9.21 -5.55
CA PRO A 124 -11.24 -8.81 -5.90
C PRO A 124 -10.83 -7.40 -5.47
N VAL A 125 -11.77 -6.45 -5.34
CA VAL A 125 -11.51 -5.08 -4.88
C VAL A 125 -11.13 -5.05 -3.40
N PHE A 126 -11.69 -5.94 -2.58
CA PHE A 126 -11.39 -5.96 -1.15
C PHE A 126 -10.01 -6.55 -0.84
N VAL A 127 -9.59 -7.58 -1.59
CA VAL A 127 -8.21 -8.09 -1.50
C VAL A 127 -7.19 -6.98 -1.83
N GLN A 128 -7.55 -6.07 -2.73
CA GLN A 128 -6.71 -4.95 -3.13
C GLN A 128 -6.67 -3.85 -2.08
N GLN A 129 -7.81 -3.53 -1.46
CA GLN A 129 -7.89 -2.61 -0.33
C GLN A 129 -6.98 -3.05 0.82
N ALA A 130 -6.99 -4.35 1.18
CA ALA A 130 -6.08 -4.90 2.19
C ALA A 130 -4.60 -4.77 1.79
N ALA A 131 -4.27 -5.10 0.55
CA ALA A 131 -2.90 -4.98 0.02
C ALA A 131 -2.43 -3.51 0.02
N ALA A 132 -3.28 -2.57 -0.39
CA ALA A 132 -2.96 -1.15 -0.41
C ALA A 132 -2.79 -0.58 1.00
N ALA A 133 -3.68 -0.93 1.94
CA ALA A 133 -3.53 -0.55 3.36
C ALA A 133 -2.20 -1.06 3.94
N LYS A 134 -1.83 -2.31 3.63
CA LYS A 134 -0.53 -2.88 4.02
C LYS A 134 0.65 -2.10 3.41
N THR A 135 0.61 -1.78 2.12
CA THR A 135 1.66 -1.02 1.45
C THR A 135 1.82 0.38 2.06
N ILE A 136 0.71 1.05 2.39
CA ILE A 136 0.73 2.31 3.14
C ILE A 136 1.40 2.13 4.50
N GLY A 137 1.02 1.10 5.26
CA GLY A 137 1.62 0.78 6.55
C GLY A 137 3.13 0.53 6.50
N ILE A 138 3.66 0.03 5.38
CA ILE A 138 5.10 -0.13 5.17
C ILE A 138 5.74 1.23 4.91
N LEU A 139 5.19 2.03 3.99
CA LEU A 139 5.70 3.36 3.64
C LEU A 139 5.86 4.29 4.85
N VAL A 140 4.88 4.27 5.75
CA VAL A 140 4.87 5.21 6.89
C VAL A 140 5.82 4.82 8.01
N ARG A 141 6.13 3.53 8.16
CA ARG A 141 7.13 3.04 9.11
C ARG A 141 8.55 3.38 8.67
N GLU A 142 8.78 3.46 7.36
CA GLU A 142 10.09 3.81 6.79
C GLU A 142 10.34 5.34 6.78
N SER A 143 9.30 6.18 6.85
CA SER A 143 9.47 7.63 6.79
C SER A 143 8.32 8.43 7.41
N ASN A 144 8.62 9.10 8.53
CA ASN A 144 7.69 10.04 9.19
C ASN A 144 7.24 11.17 8.24
N LYS A 145 8.11 11.65 7.35
CA LYS A 145 7.74 12.69 6.36
C LYS A 145 6.66 12.19 5.39
N VAL A 146 6.73 10.91 5.01
CA VAL A 146 5.70 10.28 4.16
C VAL A 146 4.42 10.11 4.95
N ALA A 147 4.51 9.69 6.21
CA ALA A 147 3.37 9.58 7.10
C ALA A 147 2.65 10.93 7.28
N GLU A 148 3.37 12.02 7.56
CA GLU A 148 2.80 13.37 7.65
C GLU A 148 2.08 13.78 6.35
N LYS A 149 2.71 13.51 5.20
CA LYS A 149 2.11 13.83 3.90
C LYS A 149 0.83 13.03 3.66
N LEU A 150 0.80 11.76 4.06
CA LEU A 150 -0.39 10.90 3.93
C LEU A 150 -1.52 11.36 4.85
N VAL A 151 -1.24 11.85 6.06
CA VAL A 151 -2.26 12.48 6.92
C VAL A 151 -2.93 13.65 6.21
N GLN A 152 -2.14 14.53 5.57
CA GLN A 152 -2.66 15.66 4.79
C GLN A 152 -3.49 15.21 3.57
N LEU A 153 -3.22 14.00 3.05
CA LEU A 153 -3.99 13.36 1.98
C LEU A 153 -5.16 12.52 2.52
N ARG A 154 -5.59 12.77 3.75
CA ARG A 154 -6.73 12.12 4.43
C ARG A 154 -6.57 10.61 4.61
N VAL A 155 -5.36 10.07 4.68
CA VAL A 155 -5.15 8.61 4.88
C VAL A 155 -5.94 8.05 6.07
N THR A 156 -6.10 8.83 7.15
CA THR A 156 -6.90 8.46 8.33
C THR A 156 -8.34 8.11 7.94
N HIS A 157 -8.97 8.92 7.10
CA HIS A 157 -10.32 8.67 6.58
C HIS A 157 -10.40 7.36 5.78
N HIS A 158 -9.47 7.17 4.84
CA HIS A 158 -9.44 6.01 3.95
C HIS A 158 -9.21 4.72 4.77
N LEU A 159 -8.30 4.76 5.75
CA LEU A 159 -8.07 3.61 6.64
C LEU A 159 -9.26 3.33 7.54
N MET A 160 -9.94 4.35 8.07
CA MET A 160 -11.18 4.15 8.83
C MET A 160 -12.26 3.52 7.94
N TYR A 161 -12.41 3.98 6.70
CA TYR A 161 -13.34 3.38 5.74
C TYR A 161 -13.04 1.88 5.53
N ALA A 162 -11.79 1.51 5.25
CA ALA A 162 -11.39 0.12 5.08
C ALA A 162 -11.49 -0.72 6.37
N MET A 163 -11.28 -0.11 7.54
CA MET A 163 -11.47 -0.73 8.84
C MET A 163 -12.93 -1.14 9.08
N GLY A 164 -13.88 -0.33 8.59
CA GLY A 164 -15.31 -0.60 8.63
C GLY A 164 -15.82 -1.58 7.57
N ASN A 165 -14.98 -2.04 6.63
CA ASN A 165 -15.42 -2.92 5.56
C ASN A 165 -15.68 -4.36 6.04
N THR A 166 -16.93 -4.71 6.33
CA THR A 166 -17.32 -6.04 6.82
C THR A 166 -17.28 -7.14 5.76
N ASP A 167 -17.10 -6.80 4.48
CA ASP A 167 -17.05 -7.79 3.40
C ASP A 167 -15.72 -8.55 3.35
N TYR A 168 -14.67 -8.04 3.99
CA TYR A 168 -13.36 -8.67 3.96
C TYR A 168 -12.51 -8.40 5.21
N ALA A 169 -12.33 -9.43 6.04
CA ALA A 169 -11.61 -9.34 7.31
C ALA A 169 -10.15 -8.88 7.19
N ASP A 170 -9.43 -9.25 6.12
CA ASP A 170 -8.03 -8.83 5.96
C ASP A 170 -7.91 -7.33 5.66
N SER A 171 -8.90 -6.73 4.97
CA SER A 171 -8.95 -5.26 4.80
C SER A 171 -9.05 -4.59 6.15
N GLN A 172 -9.97 -5.06 6.99
CA GLN A 172 -10.18 -4.51 8.33
C GLN A 172 -8.90 -4.62 9.15
N ARG A 173 -8.29 -5.81 9.18
CA ARG A 173 -7.03 -6.07 9.89
C ARG A 173 -5.90 -5.15 9.43
N GLN A 174 -5.62 -5.09 8.12
CA GLN A 174 -4.50 -4.28 7.61
C GLN A 174 -4.75 -2.78 7.80
N ALA A 175 -6.00 -2.34 7.67
CA ALA A 175 -6.38 -0.96 7.91
C ALA A 175 -6.24 -0.59 9.40
N SER A 176 -6.73 -1.42 10.32
CA SER A 176 -6.58 -1.22 11.78
C SER A 176 -5.12 -1.12 12.19
N ILE A 177 -4.28 -2.08 11.79
CA ILE A 177 -2.85 -2.09 12.14
C ILE A 177 -2.14 -0.84 11.62
N THR A 178 -2.50 -0.40 10.41
CA THR A 178 -1.91 0.80 9.80
C THR A 178 -2.41 2.07 10.47
N LEU A 179 -3.70 2.16 10.80
CA LEU A 179 -4.30 3.28 11.51
C LEU A 179 -3.75 3.41 12.93
N GLU A 180 -3.55 2.29 13.63
CA GLU A 180 -2.97 2.27 14.97
C GLU A 180 -1.57 2.89 14.96
N HIS A 181 -0.77 2.57 13.94
CA HIS A 181 0.54 3.20 13.77
C HIS A 181 0.40 4.73 13.68
N PHE A 182 -0.55 5.25 12.89
CA PHE A 182 -0.78 6.69 12.83
C PHE A 182 -1.22 7.30 14.16
N CYS A 183 -2.13 6.67 14.91
CA CYS A 183 -2.55 7.15 16.23
C CYS A 183 -1.37 7.20 17.21
N ARG A 184 -0.56 6.15 17.26
CA ARG A 184 0.63 6.09 18.11
C ARG A 184 1.71 7.10 17.70
N THR A 185 1.81 7.45 16.42
CA THR A 185 2.82 8.38 15.91
C THR A 185 2.39 9.84 15.98
N PHE A 186 1.10 10.16 15.78
CA PHE A 186 0.60 11.52 15.71
C PHE A 186 -0.56 11.72 16.70
N PRO A 187 -0.34 12.44 17.82
CA PRO A 187 -1.39 12.69 18.81
C PRO A 187 -2.66 13.32 18.23
N ILE A 188 -2.53 14.22 17.27
CA ILE A 188 -3.68 14.81 16.58
C ILE A 188 -4.49 13.78 15.79
N VAL A 189 -3.86 12.73 15.24
CA VAL A 189 -4.59 11.64 14.59
C VAL A 189 -5.31 10.79 15.64
N ASP A 190 -4.64 10.48 16.76
CA ASP A 190 -5.21 9.78 17.91
C ASP A 190 -6.52 10.45 18.38
N ASP A 191 -6.47 11.75 18.64
CA ASP A 191 -7.61 12.56 19.09
C ASP A 191 -8.76 12.54 18.07
N HIS A 192 -8.47 12.76 16.78
CA HIS A 192 -9.51 12.79 15.75
C HIS A 192 -10.15 11.42 15.50
N VAL A 193 -9.38 10.34 15.60
CA VAL A 193 -9.91 8.98 15.47
C VAL A 193 -10.81 8.68 16.67
N ARG A 194 -10.37 9.00 17.90
CA ARG A 194 -11.15 8.81 19.12
C ARG A 194 -12.47 9.57 19.08
N ASP A 195 -12.44 10.85 18.71
CA ASP A 195 -13.62 11.70 18.58
C ASP A 195 -14.61 11.15 17.54
N ALA A 196 -14.09 10.60 16.43
CA ALA A 196 -14.93 10.09 15.34
C ALA A 196 -15.60 8.75 15.65
N VAL A 197 -14.92 7.86 16.38
CA VAL A 197 -15.42 6.49 16.65
C VAL A 197 -16.09 6.34 18.02
N GLY A 198 -15.81 7.27 18.94
CA GLY A 198 -16.23 7.21 20.33
C GLY A 198 -15.37 6.29 21.19
N GLU A 199 -15.29 6.60 22.48
CA GLU A 199 -14.39 5.95 23.46
C GLU A 199 -14.46 4.42 23.43
N THR A 200 -15.66 3.82 23.43
CA THR A 200 -15.82 2.36 23.50
C THR A 200 -15.22 1.63 22.30
N LEU A 201 -15.43 2.15 21.07
CA LEU A 201 -14.83 1.54 19.88
C LEU A 201 -13.34 1.84 19.82
N TYR A 202 -12.94 3.04 20.27
CA TYR A 202 -11.54 3.45 20.32
C TYR A 202 -10.69 2.56 21.23
N ASP A 203 -11.17 2.31 22.46
CA ASP A 203 -10.48 1.46 23.44
C ASP A 203 -10.31 0.03 22.91
N LEU A 204 -11.34 -0.52 22.28
CA LEU A 204 -11.29 -1.84 21.66
C LEU A 204 -10.27 -1.89 20.51
N PHE A 205 -10.29 -0.86 19.67
CA PHE A 205 -9.37 -0.71 18.54
C PHE A 205 -7.91 -0.64 19.01
N MET A 206 -7.59 0.25 19.95
CA MET A 206 -6.21 0.43 20.44
C MET A 206 -5.71 -0.77 21.26
N SER A 207 -6.61 -1.56 21.84
CA SER A 207 -6.25 -2.77 22.57
C SER A 207 -5.94 -3.96 21.65
N ASN A 208 -6.71 -4.14 20.57
CA ASN A 208 -6.61 -5.32 19.69
C ASN A 208 -6.90 -4.98 18.21
N PRO A 209 -6.06 -4.20 17.54
CA PRO A 209 -6.33 -3.75 16.16
C PRO A 209 -6.37 -4.92 15.17
N GLU A 210 -5.57 -5.97 15.37
CA GLU A 210 -5.48 -7.11 14.45
C GLU A 210 -6.76 -7.96 14.41
N THR A 211 -7.53 -7.97 15.48
CA THR A 211 -8.71 -8.83 15.67
C THR A 211 -9.98 -8.04 15.98
N LEU A 212 -9.93 -6.71 15.90
CA LEU A 212 -11.05 -5.79 16.13
C LEU A 212 -12.32 -6.22 15.39
N TYR A 213 -12.16 -6.66 14.13
CA TYR A 213 -13.28 -7.08 13.27
C TYR A 213 -14.12 -8.24 13.83
N LEU A 214 -13.55 -9.08 14.71
CA LEU A 214 -14.30 -10.16 15.36
C LEU A 214 -15.28 -9.66 16.42
N ASN A 215 -15.05 -8.46 16.96
CA ASN A 215 -15.79 -7.87 18.06
C ASN A 215 -16.57 -6.61 17.64
N MET A 216 -16.51 -6.24 16.36
CA MET A 216 -17.11 -5.02 15.85
C MET A 216 -18.56 -5.27 15.42
N THR A 217 -19.48 -4.44 15.91
CA THR A 217 -20.88 -4.48 15.51
C THR A 217 -21.12 -3.82 14.15
N HIS A 218 -22.23 -4.14 13.49
CA HIS A 218 -22.61 -3.47 12.23
C HIS A 218 -22.75 -1.94 12.36
N VAL A 219 -23.22 -1.44 13.52
CA VAL A 219 -23.33 0.00 13.78
C VAL A 219 -21.94 0.65 13.88
N GLN A 220 -21.00 0.00 14.56
CA GLN A 220 -19.62 0.46 14.65
C GLN A 220 -18.92 0.45 13.28
N ALA A 221 -19.16 -0.59 12.47
CA ALA A 221 -18.68 -0.64 11.10
C ALA A 221 -19.22 0.51 10.25
N ASP A 222 -20.52 0.83 10.37
CA ASP A 222 -21.15 1.95 9.65
C ASP A 222 -20.59 3.32 10.07
N VAL A 223 -20.31 3.53 11.37
CA VAL A 223 -19.61 4.73 11.87
C VAL A 223 -18.25 4.91 11.19
N LEU A 224 -17.51 3.82 11.00
CA LEU A 224 -16.22 3.83 10.33
C LEU A 224 -16.32 4.12 8.84
N VAL A 225 -17.24 3.46 8.13
CA VAL A 225 -17.43 3.67 6.68
C VAL A 225 -17.96 5.08 6.38
N SER A 226 -18.81 5.63 7.23
CA SER A 226 -19.43 6.95 7.04
C SER A 226 -18.58 8.13 7.56
N ASN A 227 -17.42 7.86 8.17
CA ASN A 227 -16.59 8.85 8.82
C ASN A 227 -16.27 10.05 7.92
N LYS A 228 -16.06 11.23 8.52
CA LYS A 228 -15.70 12.47 7.80
C LYS A 228 -14.37 13.05 8.29
N VAL A 229 -13.51 12.22 8.85
CA VAL A 229 -12.22 12.67 9.39
C VAL A 229 -11.40 13.34 8.30
N ASN A 230 -10.88 14.51 8.61
CA ASN A 230 -9.99 15.27 7.74
C ASN A 230 -9.06 16.10 8.61
N ILE A 231 -7.76 15.88 8.48
CA ILE A 231 -6.72 16.52 9.29
C ILE A 231 -5.86 17.38 8.35
N PRO A 232 -6.32 18.59 8.01
CA PRO A 232 -5.74 19.37 6.90
C PRO A 232 -4.34 19.91 7.20
N LYS A 233 -3.96 20.06 8.47
CA LYS A 233 -2.61 20.47 8.88
C LYS A 233 -2.19 19.79 10.18
N LEU A 234 -1.13 18.99 10.12
CA LEU A 234 -0.33 18.67 11.29
C LEU A 234 0.43 19.96 11.65
N VAL A 235 -0.02 20.68 12.68
CA VAL A 235 0.74 21.82 13.18
C VAL A 235 2.06 21.27 13.71
N GLN A 236 3.18 21.61 13.06
CA GLN A 236 4.49 21.38 13.64
C GLN A 236 4.49 22.03 15.01
N ARG A 237 4.59 21.23 16.08
CA ARG A 237 5.07 21.79 17.35
C ARG A 237 6.50 22.24 17.08
N VAL A 238 6.65 23.55 16.95
CA VAL A 238 7.93 24.20 17.12
C VAL A 238 8.24 24.06 18.60
N ASP A 239 9.08 23.09 18.94
CA ASP A 239 9.89 23.16 20.15
C ASP A 239 11.26 23.76 19.78
#